data_AF-A0A961PLX8-F1
#
_entry.id   AF-A0A961PLX8-F1
#
_cell.length_a   1.000
_cell.length_b   1.000
_cell.length_c   1.000
_cell.angle_alpha   90.00
_cell.angle_beta   90.00
_cell.angle_gamma   90.00
#
_symmetry.space_group_name_H-M   'P 1'
#
loop_
_entity.id
_entity.type
_entity.pdbx_description
1 polymer ?
#
loop_
_entity_poly.entity_id
_entity_poly.type
_entity_poly.pdbx_seq_one_letter_code
_entity_poly.pdbx_strand_id
1 'polypeptide(L)'
;KNLGGQDYSLERGIVADLSIVKAWKADETGNLVVRKTARNFNPPAATCGRVCIMEVEEIVPAGTLDPDHIHLPGIYVHRLIQGEHEKRIEQRTVRKA
;
A
#
# COMPACT_ATOMS: atom_id res chain seq x y z
N LYS A 1 -4.94 30.28 6.60
CA LYS A 1 -3.84 31.28 6.59
C LYS A 1 -3.66 31.78 5.16
N ASN A 2 -3.55 33.09 4.97
CA ASN A 2 -3.26 33.66 3.65
C ASN A 2 -1.77 33.51 3.33
N LEU A 3 -1.46 32.88 2.19
CA LEU A 3 -0.10 32.71 1.66
C LEU A 3 -0.11 33.13 0.18
N GLY A 4 0.61 34.20 -0.15
CA GLY A 4 0.68 34.71 -1.53
C GLY A 4 -0.68 35.14 -2.09
N GLY A 5 -1.59 35.65 -1.25
CA GLY A 5 -2.92 36.09 -1.66
C GLY A 5 -3.98 34.99 -1.72
N GLN A 6 -3.63 33.73 -1.39
CA GLN A 6 -4.55 32.60 -1.36
C GLN A 6 -4.74 32.09 0.07
N ASP A 7 -5.96 31.74 0.44
CA ASP A 7 -6.27 31.19 1.76
C ASP A 7 -6.14 29.67 1.80
N TYR A 8 -5.43 29.16 2.81
CA TYR A 8 -5.21 27.73 3.04
C TYR A 8 -5.70 27.27 4.41
N SER A 9 -6.16 26.03 4.50
CA SER A 9 -6.47 25.35 5.77
C SER A 9 -5.25 24.57 6.28
N LEU A 10 -5.11 24.49 7.60
CA LEU A 10 -4.10 23.64 8.24
C LEU A 10 -4.69 22.25 8.47
N GLU A 11 -4.08 21.23 7.87
CA GLU A 11 -4.42 19.83 8.11
C GLU A 11 -3.36 19.16 9.00
N ARG A 12 -3.80 18.28 9.90
CA ARG A 12 -2.91 17.50 10.76
C ARG A 12 -2.59 16.16 10.11
N GLY A 13 -1.37 15.67 10.30
CA GLY A 13 -1.01 14.31 9.92
C GLY A 13 -1.82 13.28 10.72
N ILE A 14 -2.23 12.21 10.05
CA ILE A 14 -2.86 11.05 10.70
C ILE A 14 -1.76 10.09 11.12
N VAL A 15 -1.81 9.61 12.37
CA VAL A 15 -0.96 8.54 12.89
C VAL A 15 -1.88 7.50 13.53
N ALA A 16 -1.75 6.25 13.09
CA ALA A 16 -2.57 5.15 13.58
C ALA A 16 -1.72 4.20 14.44
N ASP A 17 -2.32 3.56 15.43
CA ASP A 17 -1.63 2.49 16.19
C ASP A 17 -1.40 1.25 15.32
N LEU A 18 -2.35 0.96 14.42
CA LEU A 18 -2.33 -0.17 13.50
C LEU A 18 -2.70 0.28 12.09
N SER A 19 -1.91 -0.12 11.10
CA SER A 19 -2.25 -0.05 9.68
C SER A 19 -2.38 -1.45 9.09
N ILE A 20 -3.46 -1.67 8.35
CA ILE A 20 -3.73 -2.91 7.63
C ILE A 20 -3.75 -2.58 6.15
N VAL A 21 -2.85 -3.19 5.39
CA VAL A 21 -2.65 -2.87 3.97
C VAL A 21 -2.57 -4.14 3.12
N LYS A 22 -2.81 -3.97 1.83
CA LYS A 22 -2.79 -5.04 0.84
C LYS A 22 -1.76 -4.75 -0.26
N ALA A 23 -0.98 -5.76 -0.65
CA ALA A 23 -0.11 -5.70 -1.83
C ALA A 23 -0.25 -6.93 -2.73
N TRP A 24 0.38 -6.89 -3.91
CA TRP A 24 0.34 -8.03 -4.84
C TRP A 24 1.37 -9.08 -4.43
N LYS A 25 2.65 -8.70 -4.40
CA LYS A 25 3.72 -9.57 -3.91
C LYS A 25 4.54 -8.86 -2.86
N ALA A 26 5.14 -9.63 -1.97
CA ALA A 26 6.23 -9.14 -1.13
C ALA A 26 7.33 -10.18 -1.02
N ASP A 27 8.55 -9.73 -0.75
CA ASP A 27 9.60 -10.62 -0.31
C ASP A 27 9.54 -10.89 1.21
N GLU A 28 10.31 -11.87 1.69
CA GLU A 28 10.40 -12.25 3.10
C GLU A 28 10.86 -11.09 4.02
N THR A 29 11.49 -10.05 3.46
CA THR A 29 11.96 -8.87 4.19
C THR A 29 10.89 -7.77 4.28
N GLY A 30 9.74 -7.96 3.60
CA GLY A 30 8.62 -7.04 3.58
C GLY A 30 8.65 -6.03 2.43
N ASN A 31 9.65 -6.06 1.54
CA ASN A 31 9.59 -5.21 0.34
C ASN A 31 8.42 -5.65 -0.51
N LEU A 32 7.62 -4.71 -0.97
CA LEU A 32 6.40 -5.04 -1.71
C LEU A 32 6.34 -4.42 -3.09
N VAL A 33 5.54 -5.09 -3.92
CA VAL A 33 5.01 -4.52 -5.15
C VAL A 33 3.49 -4.57 -5.17
N VAL A 34 2.87 -3.47 -5.61
CA VAL A 34 1.43 -3.35 -5.82
C VAL A 34 1.10 -3.37 -7.31
N ARG A 35 -0.09 -3.86 -7.65
CA ARG A 35 -0.50 -4.08 -9.04
C ARG A 35 -1.58 -3.09 -9.47
N LYS A 36 -1.29 -2.29 -10.50
CA LYS A 36 -2.22 -1.33 -11.11
C LYS A 36 -2.77 -0.32 -10.08
N THR A 37 -4.05 0.03 -10.18
CA THR A 37 -4.73 1.01 -9.32
C THR A 37 -4.94 0.52 -7.89
N ALA A 38 -4.66 -0.76 -7.58
CA ALA A 38 -4.67 -1.27 -6.21
C ALA A 38 -3.58 -0.65 -5.31
N ARG A 39 -2.65 0.14 -5.88
CA ARG A 39 -1.68 0.93 -5.10
C ARG A 39 -2.33 1.92 -4.15
N ASN A 40 -3.37 2.63 -4.60
CA ASN A 40 -4.12 3.67 -3.89
C ASN A 40 -3.51 4.16 -2.55
N PHE A 41 -4.17 3.86 -1.42
CA PHE A 41 -3.78 4.30 -0.08
C PHE A 41 -2.91 3.28 0.66
N ASN A 42 -2.54 2.15 0.05
CA ASN A 42 -1.73 1.13 0.72
C ASN A 42 -0.35 1.67 1.17
N PRO A 43 0.47 2.33 0.33
CA PRO A 43 1.71 2.94 0.79
C PRO A 43 1.55 4.02 1.88
N PRO A 44 0.69 5.06 1.74
CA PRO A 44 0.57 6.06 2.80
C PRO A 44 -0.07 5.51 4.09
N ALA A 45 -0.94 4.50 4.02
CA ALA A 45 -1.46 3.84 5.22
C ALA A 45 -0.36 3.02 5.92
N ALA A 46 0.51 2.34 5.17
CA ALA A 46 1.60 1.57 5.74
C ALA A 46 2.62 2.45 6.48
N THR A 47 2.85 3.68 6.02
CA THR A 47 3.82 4.59 6.64
C THR A 47 3.28 5.35 7.85
N CYS A 48 1.96 5.45 8.03
CA CYS A 48 1.35 6.18 9.13
C CYS A 48 1.03 5.30 10.37
N GLY A 49 1.10 3.98 10.21
CA GLY A 49 0.85 3.01 11.28
C GLY A 49 2.09 2.77 12.14
N ARG A 50 1.92 2.77 13.47
CA ARG A 50 2.98 2.37 14.42
C ARG A 50 3.31 0.89 14.28
N VAL A 51 2.31 0.07 13.99
CA VAL A 51 2.44 -1.32 13.57
C VAL A 51 1.72 -1.49 12.25
N CYS A 52 2.39 -2.11 11.28
CA CYS A 52 1.85 -2.33 9.95
C CYS A 52 1.79 -3.83 9.67
N ILE A 53 0.58 -4.30 9.38
CA ILE A 53 0.30 -5.66 8.94
C ILE A 53 -0.06 -5.60 7.46
N MET A 54 0.70 -6.33 6.66
CA MET A 54 0.48 -6.41 5.23
C MET A 54 -0.01 -7.79 4.83
N GLU A 55 -1.11 -7.83 4.09
CA GLU A 55 -1.60 -9.00 3.39
C GLU A 55 -1.15 -8.98 1.93
N VAL A 56 -0.63 -10.10 1.42
CA VAL A 56 -0.17 -10.25 0.03
C VAL A 56 -0.73 -11.49 -0.63
N GLU A 57 -0.75 -11.48 -1.96
CA GLU A 57 -1.18 -12.65 -2.75
C GLU A 57 -0.05 -13.68 -2.87
N GLU A 58 1.20 -13.24 -2.84
CA GLU A 58 2.37 -14.10 -3.00
C GLU A 58 3.55 -13.57 -2.18
N ILE A 59 4.14 -14.43 -1.35
CA ILE A 59 5.44 -14.20 -0.71
C ILE A 59 6.51 -14.88 -1.57
N VAL A 60 7.55 -14.12 -1.93
CA VAL A 60 8.68 -14.60 -2.72
C VAL A 60 9.99 -14.55 -1.92
N PRO A 61 11.02 -15.34 -2.28
CA PRO A 61 12.31 -15.26 -1.62
C PRO A 61 12.95 -13.87 -1.75
N ALA A 62 13.69 -13.45 -0.73
CA ALA A 62 14.47 -12.20 -0.77
C ALA A 62 15.40 -12.16 -2.00
N GLY A 63 15.47 -10.99 -2.65
CA GLY A 63 16.25 -10.79 -3.89
C GLY A 63 15.52 -11.20 -5.17
N THR A 64 14.32 -11.79 -5.09
CA THR A 64 13.48 -12.08 -6.27
C THR A 64 12.86 -10.82 -6.86
N LEU A 65 12.54 -9.83 -6.01
CA LEU A 65 12.02 -8.55 -6.44
C LEU A 65 13.17 -7.65 -6.88
N ASP A 66 13.08 -7.09 -8.09
CA ASP A 66 14.00 -6.07 -8.58
C ASP A 66 13.95 -4.84 -7.65
N PRO A 67 15.09 -4.41 -7.07
CA PRO A 67 15.14 -3.25 -6.19
C PRO A 67 14.53 -1.98 -6.79
N ASP A 68 14.69 -1.75 -8.10
CA ASP A 68 14.15 -0.56 -8.78
C ASP A 68 12.62 -0.63 -8.97
N HIS A 69 12.01 -1.79 -8.73
CA HIS A 69 10.56 -1.99 -8.83
C HIS A 69 9.85 -2.06 -7.47
N ILE A 70 10.57 -1.96 -6.35
CA ILE A 70 9.99 -1.94 -5.01
C ILE A 70 9.15 -0.66 -4.82
N HIS A 71 7.87 -0.81 -4.47
CA HIS A 71 6.96 0.33 -4.29
C HIS A 71 6.93 0.85 -2.86
N LEU A 72 7.09 -0.05 -1.88
CA LEU A 72 7.26 0.31 -0.48
C LEU A 72 8.35 -0.59 0.10
N PRO A 73 9.42 -0.01 0.67
CA PRO A 73 10.46 -0.78 1.33
C PRO A 73 9.93 -1.51 2.56
N GLY A 74 10.50 -2.68 2.85
CA GLY A 74 10.10 -3.54 3.96
C GLY A 74 10.23 -2.93 5.36
N ILE A 75 10.98 -1.83 5.49
CA ILE A 75 11.11 -1.09 6.76
C ILE A 75 9.77 -0.63 7.35
N TYR A 76 8.75 -0.42 6.50
CA TYR A 76 7.43 0.00 6.93
C TYR A 76 6.51 -1.18 7.28
N VAL A 77 6.95 -2.42 7.08
CA VAL A 77 6.14 -3.62 7.25
C VAL A 77 6.61 -4.39 8.48
N HIS A 78 5.71 -4.59 9.45
CA HIS A 78 6.04 -5.26 10.72
C HIS A 78 5.58 -6.71 10.76
N ARG A 79 4.52 -7.05 10.02
CA ARG A 79 3.97 -8.40 9.88
C ARG A 79 3.55 -8.61 8.44
N LEU A 80 3.87 -9.77 7.89
CA LEU A 80 3.53 -10.18 6.53
C LEU A 80 2.66 -11.44 6.58
N ILE A 81 1.56 -11.43 5.83
CA ILE A 81 0.61 -12.54 5.75
C ILE A 81 0.30 -12.81 4.28
N GLN A 82 0.30 -14.08 3.88
CA GLN A 82 -0.21 -14.48 2.57
C GLN A 82 -1.66 -14.94 2.69
N GLY A 83 -2.54 -14.44 1.83
CA GLY A 83 -3.99 -14.69 1.91
C GLY A 83 -4.67 -14.98 0.57
N GLU A 84 -5.84 -15.60 0.62
CA GLU A 84 -6.75 -15.74 -0.52
C GLU A 84 -7.65 -14.51 -0.65
N HIS A 85 -7.88 -14.04 -1.88
CA HIS A 85 -8.54 -12.75 -2.11
C HIS A 85 -9.69 -12.85 -3.12
N GLU A 86 -10.89 -12.43 -2.71
CA GLU A 86 -12.09 -12.46 -3.57
C GLU A 86 -12.05 -11.39 -4.70
N LYS A 87 -11.46 -10.22 -4.45
CA LYS A 87 -11.30 -9.10 -5.42
C LYS A 87 -12.58 -8.72 -6.19
N ARG A 88 -13.64 -8.41 -5.45
CA ARG A 88 -14.93 -7.97 -6.01
C ARG A 88 -14.76 -6.73 -6.90
N ILE A 89 -15.49 -6.71 -8.02
CA ILE A 89 -15.63 -5.54 -8.90
C ILE A 89 -16.99 -4.91 -8.60
N GLU A 90 -17.00 -3.72 -8.02
CA GLU A 90 -18.24 -3.01 -7.65
C GLU A 90 -19.12 -2.73 -8.87
N GLN A 91 -18.52 -2.18 -9.94
CA GLN A 91 -19.21 -1.86 -11.19
C GLN A 91 -18.43 -2.43 -12.38
N ARG A 92 -18.89 -3.57 -12.92
CA ARG A 92 -18.24 -4.22 -14.06
C ARG A 92 -18.67 -3.57 -15.36
N THR A 93 -17.97 -2.50 -15.75
CA THR A 93 -18.16 -1.84 -17.03
C THR A 93 -17.26 -2.47 -18.09
N VAL A 94 -17.86 -2.91 -19.19
CA VAL A 94 -17.16 -3.42 -20.37
C VAL A 94 -17.57 -2.59 -21.59
N ARG A 95 -16.69 -2.47 -22.59
CA ARG A 95 -17.10 -1.89 -23.89
C ARG A 95 -18.16 -2.77 -24.54
N LYS A 96 -19.20 -2.16 -25.12
CA LYS A 96 -19.84 -2.74 -26.31
C LYS A 96 -19.10 -2.19 -27.52
N ALA A 97 -18.93 -3.04 -28.54
CA ALA A 97 -18.27 -2.68 -29.79
C ALA A 97 -18.93 -1.44 -30.42
#